data_AF-A0A6N7VKW1-F1
#
_entry.id   AF-A0A6N7VKW1-F1
#
_cell.length_a   1.000
_cell.length_b   1.000
_cell.length_c   1.000
_cell.angle_alpha   90.00
_cell.angle_beta   90.00
_cell.angle_gamma   90.00
#
_symmetry.space_group_name_H-M   'P 1'
#
loop_
_entity.id
_entity.type
_entity.pdbx_description
1 polymer ?
#
loop_
_entity_poly.entity_id
_entity_poly.type
_entity_poly.pdbx_seq_one_letter_code
_entity_poly.pdbx_strand_id
1 'polypeptide(L)'
;MVDMNQLSGLTQLSSSLMSSPLYRASIEQSRYESYKKKLDAYHAKEFALTHEQIDKVIRSIKSGRNTYQDIQNVLPSMNSPTLCSYLVDDFKKDPNAPESPLSPISLLQDSFPKHYFQLVQVPEDFYPLYEFKPTDAFALSVLGENRWYEIREADKNRYLNYVSIVLSAVAAIASVISVLR
;
A
#
# COMPACT_ATOMS: atom_id res chain seq x y z
N MET A 1 -32.09 31.70 43.60
CA MET A 1 -31.47 30.52 44.23
C MET A 1 -31.83 29.33 43.37
N VAL A 2 -30.87 28.74 42.65
CA VAL A 2 -31.10 27.49 41.91
C VAL A 2 -31.15 26.37 42.94
N ASP A 3 -32.20 25.54 42.90
CA ASP A 3 -32.42 24.46 43.86
C ASP A 3 -31.40 23.34 43.64
N MET A 4 -30.45 23.20 44.58
CA MET A 4 -29.36 22.22 44.53
C MET A 4 -29.88 20.76 44.42
N ASN A 5 -31.09 20.48 44.90
CA ASN A 5 -31.68 19.13 44.80
C ASN A 5 -32.13 18.78 43.38
N GLN A 6 -32.61 19.77 42.61
CA GLN A 6 -32.96 19.60 41.19
C GLN A 6 -31.70 19.33 40.34
N LEU A 7 -30.58 20.00 40.65
CA LEU A 7 -29.29 19.77 39.99
C LEU A 7 -28.73 18.36 40.27
N SER A 8 -28.89 17.86 41.50
CA SER A 8 -28.46 16.50 41.88
C SER A 8 -29.29 15.41 41.19
N GLY A 9 -30.59 15.62 41.01
CA GLY A 9 -31.46 14.67 40.30
C GLY A 9 -31.15 14.57 38.81
N LEU A 10 -30.89 15.71 38.15
CA LEU A 10 -30.53 15.76 36.73
C LEU A 10 -29.16 15.13 36.46
N THR A 11 -28.19 15.34 37.36
CA THR A 11 -26.87 14.70 37.27
C THR A 11 -26.96 13.19 37.45
N GLN A 12 -27.73 12.70 38.42
CA GLN A 12 -27.97 11.25 38.56
C GLN A 12 -28.69 10.64 37.35
N LEU A 13 -29.71 11.30 36.81
CA LEU A 13 -30.44 10.81 35.64
C LEU A 13 -29.56 10.77 34.38
N SER A 14 -28.72 11.79 34.17
CA SER A 14 -27.72 11.80 33.09
C SER A 14 -26.72 10.65 33.22
N SER A 15 -26.20 10.41 34.43
CA SER A 15 -25.25 9.32 34.68
C SER A 15 -25.87 7.93 34.45
N SER A 16 -27.14 7.76 34.85
CA SER A 16 -27.91 6.54 34.61
C SER A 16 -28.16 6.30 33.12
N LEU A 17 -28.54 7.32 32.36
CA LEU A 17 -28.74 7.23 30.91
C LEU A 17 -27.42 6.91 30.19
N MET A 18 -26.33 7.56 30.57
CA MET A 18 -24.99 7.31 30.01
C MET A 18 -24.45 5.89 30.31
N SER A 19 -24.92 5.28 31.41
CA SER A 19 -24.57 3.90 31.75
C SER A 19 -25.47 2.85 31.09
N SER A 20 -26.56 3.26 30.43
CA SER A 20 -27.52 2.33 29.83
C SER A 20 -26.90 1.55 28.67
N PRO A 21 -27.25 0.26 28.48
CA PRO A 21 -26.78 -0.53 27.36
C PRO A 21 -27.07 0.09 25.99
N LEU A 22 -28.24 0.74 25.83
CA LEU A 22 -28.63 1.40 24.59
C LEU A 22 -27.77 2.63 24.28
N TYR A 23 -27.46 3.45 25.29
CA TYR A 23 -26.55 4.58 25.11
C TYR A 23 -25.13 4.12 24.80
N ARG A 24 -24.64 3.08 25.47
CA ARG A 24 -23.32 2.50 25.16
C ARG A 24 -23.25 1.96 23.73
N ALA A 25 -24.31 1.27 23.28
CA ALA A 25 -24.40 0.77 21.91
C ALA A 25 -24.43 1.91 20.86
N SER A 26 -25.13 3.02 21.12
CA SER A 26 -25.15 4.15 20.19
C SER A 26 -23.80 4.87 20.11
N ILE A 27 -23.08 4.98 21.23
CA ILE A 27 -21.72 5.51 21.26
C ILE A 27 -20.76 4.61 20.47
N GLU A 28 -20.79 3.29 20.69
CA GLU A 28 -19.94 2.35 19.94
C GLU A 28 -20.27 2.35 18.43
N GLN A 29 -21.55 2.42 18.05
CA GLN A 29 -21.97 2.57 16.66
C GLN A 29 -21.40 3.85 16.03
N SER A 30 -21.51 4.98 16.73
CA SER A 30 -20.97 6.26 16.26
C SER A 30 -19.44 6.24 16.11
N ARG A 31 -18.74 5.58 17.06
CA ARG A 31 -17.29 5.34 16.98
C ARG A 31 -16.94 4.49 15.76
N TYR A 32 -17.69 3.42 15.51
CA TYR A 32 -17.51 2.54 14.36
C TYR A 32 -17.70 3.26 13.04
N GLU A 33 -18.80 4.02 12.89
CA GLU A 33 -19.05 4.81 11.68
C GLU A 33 -17.95 5.86 11.45
N SER A 34 -17.49 6.51 12.52
CA SER A 34 -16.39 7.47 12.45
C SER A 34 -15.07 6.82 12.03
N TYR A 35 -14.76 5.64 12.57
CA TYR A 35 -13.58 4.87 12.21
C TYR A 35 -13.65 4.38 10.75
N LYS A 36 -14.80 3.83 10.34
CA LYS A 36 -15.05 3.42 8.95
C LYS A 36 -14.89 4.58 7.98
N LYS A 37 -15.44 5.76 8.29
CA LYS A 37 -15.25 6.95 7.46
C LYS A 37 -13.78 7.35 7.30
N LYS A 38 -12.96 7.16 8.34
CA LYS A 38 -11.50 7.41 8.24
C LYS A 38 -10.82 6.38 7.34
N LEU A 39 -11.16 5.10 7.47
CA LEU A 39 -10.68 4.04 6.57
C LEU A 39 -11.06 4.34 5.12
N ASP A 40 -12.33 4.62 4.86
CA ASP A 40 -12.80 4.94 3.50
C ASP A 40 -12.07 6.17 2.93
N ALA A 41 -11.87 7.22 3.74
CA ALA A 41 -11.12 8.41 3.32
C ALA A 41 -9.62 8.16 3.11
N TYR A 42 -9.04 7.20 3.83
CA TYR A 42 -7.65 6.77 3.65
C TYR A 42 -7.50 5.99 2.34
N HIS A 43 -8.34 4.97 2.12
CA HIS A 43 -8.35 4.16 0.90
C HIS A 43 -8.75 4.97 -0.35
N ALA A 44 -9.54 6.04 -0.21
CA ALA A 44 -9.87 6.93 -1.33
C ALA A 44 -8.64 7.67 -1.92
N LYS A 45 -7.51 7.70 -1.22
CA LYS A 45 -6.25 8.26 -1.72
C LYS A 45 -5.43 7.25 -2.54
N GLU A 46 -5.85 5.98 -2.57
CA GLU A 46 -5.18 4.94 -3.35
C GLU A 46 -5.34 5.19 -4.84
N PHE A 47 -4.32 4.80 -5.59
CA PHE A 47 -4.38 4.74 -7.04
C PHE A 47 -3.68 3.49 -7.55
N ALA A 48 -4.13 2.97 -8.69
CA ALA A 48 -3.49 1.84 -9.31
C ALA A 48 -2.14 2.25 -9.93
N LEU A 49 -1.07 1.53 -9.57
CA LEU A 49 0.23 1.66 -10.21
C LEU A 49 0.21 1.01 -11.60
N THR A 50 0.82 1.68 -12.57
CA THR A 50 1.10 1.08 -13.89
C THR A 50 2.24 0.06 -13.79
N HIS A 51 2.37 -0.83 -14.78
CA HIS A 51 3.51 -1.75 -14.85
C HIS A 51 4.85 -1.02 -14.83
N GLU A 52 4.96 0.14 -15.50
CA GLU A 52 6.20 0.92 -15.51
C GLU A 52 6.53 1.48 -14.12
N GLN A 53 5.52 1.96 -13.38
CA GLN A 53 5.70 2.45 -12.02
C GLN A 53 6.12 1.32 -11.08
N ILE A 54 5.49 0.15 -11.20
CA ILE A 54 5.88 -1.06 -10.45
C ILE A 54 7.33 -1.44 -10.76
N ASP A 55 7.70 -1.49 -12.04
CA ASP A 55 9.05 -1.84 -12.48
C ASP A 55 10.10 -0.85 -11.95
N LYS A 56 9.78 0.45 -11.89
CA LYS A 56 10.64 1.49 -11.29
C LYS A 56 10.91 1.21 -9.82
N VAL A 57 9.86 0.90 -9.05
CA VAL A 57 9.99 0.58 -7.62
C VAL A 57 10.79 -0.71 -7.42
N ILE A 58 10.49 -1.76 -8.19
CA ILE A 58 11.24 -3.03 -8.17
C ILE A 58 12.73 -2.81 -8.43
N ARG A 59 13.08 -2.03 -9.45
CA ARG A 59 14.47 -1.67 -9.77
C ARG A 59 15.14 -0.90 -8.63
N SER A 60 14.42 0.02 -7.99
CA SER A 60 14.94 0.76 -6.84
C SER A 60 15.30 -0.19 -5.70
N ILE A 61 14.37 -1.06 -5.32
CA ILE A 61 14.58 -2.05 -4.25
C ILE A 61 15.78 -2.97 -4.58
N LYS A 62 15.86 -3.48 -5.81
CA LYS A 62 16.97 -4.33 -6.25
C LYS A 62 18.32 -3.62 -6.34
N SER A 63 18.32 -2.29 -6.48
CA SER A 63 19.54 -1.47 -6.39
C SER A 63 19.99 -1.17 -4.95
N GLY A 64 19.27 -1.65 -3.94
CA GLY A 64 19.53 -1.38 -2.52
C GLY A 64 18.92 -0.06 -2.01
N ARG A 65 18.17 0.66 -2.85
CA ARG A 65 17.42 1.87 -2.50
C ARG A 65 15.98 1.50 -2.23
N ASN A 66 15.74 0.97 -1.03
CA ASN A 66 14.52 0.26 -0.69
C ASN A 66 13.75 0.85 0.49
N THR A 67 14.08 2.07 0.92
CA THR A 67 13.31 2.79 1.94
C THR A 67 12.08 3.47 1.33
N TYR A 68 11.11 3.85 2.14
CA TYR A 68 9.95 4.61 1.67
C TYR A 68 10.38 5.93 1.02
N GLN A 69 11.38 6.60 1.60
CA GLN A 69 11.97 7.80 1.01
C GLN A 69 12.59 7.54 -0.37
N ASP A 70 13.32 6.42 -0.53
CA ASP A 70 13.88 6.04 -1.83
C ASP A 70 12.80 5.77 -2.87
N ILE A 71 11.71 5.10 -2.47
CA ILE A 71 10.57 4.85 -3.33
C ILE A 71 9.93 6.17 -3.75
N GLN A 72 9.75 7.12 -2.82
CA GLN A 72 9.23 8.45 -3.15
C GLN A 72 10.20 9.23 -4.07
N ASN A 73 11.51 9.03 -3.95
CA ASN A 73 12.47 9.66 -4.86
C ASN A 73 12.33 9.16 -6.31
N VAL A 74 12.05 7.87 -6.52
CA VAL A 74 11.86 7.31 -7.88
C VAL A 74 10.42 7.44 -8.39
N LEU A 75 9.45 7.53 -7.49
CA LEU A 75 8.04 7.68 -7.78
C LEU A 75 7.40 8.69 -6.79
N PRO A 76 7.53 10.01 -7.06
CA PRO A 76 7.06 11.05 -6.14
C PRO A 76 5.55 11.05 -5.86
N SER A 77 4.76 10.41 -6.72
CA SER A 77 3.32 10.23 -6.50
C SER A 77 2.99 9.14 -5.47
N MET A 78 3.97 8.32 -5.05
CA MET A 78 3.72 7.22 -4.12
C MET A 78 3.27 7.73 -2.75
N ASN A 79 2.14 7.21 -2.28
CA ASN A 79 1.58 7.47 -0.95
C ASN A 79 1.40 6.16 -0.16
N SER A 80 1.25 6.24 1.16
CA SER A 80 1.15 5.04 2.02
C SER A 80 -0.08 4.17 1.72
N PRO A 81 -1.29 4.72 1.51
CA PRO A 81 -2.45 3.92 1.13
C PRO A 81 -2.17 3.06 -0.10
N THR A 82 -1.60 3.68 -1.14
CA THR A 82 -1.26 2.99 -2.38
C THR A 82 -0.22 1.92 -2.10
N LEU A 83 0.88 2.22 -1.42
CA LEU A 83 1.92 1.22 -1.20
C LEU A 83 1.42 0.04 -0.34
N CYS A 84 0.53 0.30 0.64
CA CYS A 84 -0.10 -0.73 1.44
C CYS A 84 -0.89 -1.75 0.59
N SER A 85 -1.60 -1.31 -0.44
CA SER A 85 -2.39 -2.22 -1.30
C SER A 85 -1.51 -3.15 -2.16
N TYR A 86 -0.21 -2.90 -2.22
CA TYR A 86 0.79 -3.74 -2.92
C TYR A 86 1.67 -4.58 -1.97
N LEU A 87 1.44 -4.55 -0.66
CA LEU A 87 2.14 -5.37 0.33
C LEU A 87 1.46 -6.71 0.54
N VAL A 88 2.25 -7.78 0.71
CA VAL A 88 1.76 -9.09 1.18
C VAL A 88 1.52 -9.13 2.69
N ASP A 89 2.10 -8.19 3.44
CA ASP A 89 2.05 -8.18 4.89
C ASP A 89 0.64 -7.84 5.40
N ASP A 90 0.12 -8.66 6.30
CA ASP A 90 -1.17 -8.43 6.93
C ASP A 90 -1.08 -7.33 7.99
N PHE A 91 -2.09 -6.47 8.02
CA PHE A 91 -2.24 -5.50 9.10
C PHE A 91 -2.52 -6.19 10.43
N LYS A 92 -1.93 -5.65 11.50
CA LYS A 92 -2.33 -6.02 12.86
C LYS A 92 -3.72 -5.47 13.15
N LYS A 93 -4.40 -6.08 14.12
CA LYS A 93 -5.64 -5.52 14.68
C LYS A 93 -5.32 -4.17 15.34
N ASP A 94 -5.96 -3.10 14.89
CA ASP A 94 -5.84 -1.78 15.51
C ASP A 94 -6.43 -1.83 16.93
N PRO A 95 -5.65 -1.53 17.98
CA PRO A 95 -6.14 -1.51 19.36
C PRO A 95 -7.21 -0.45 19.62
N ASN A 96 -7.29 0.58 18.77
CA ASN A 96 -8.28 1.67 18.87
C ASN A 96 -9.51 1.43 17.98
N ALA A 97 -9.50 0.39 17.14
CA ALA A 97 -10.65 0.08 16.31
C ALA A 97 -11.83 -0.35 17.20
N PRO A 98 -13.00 0.29 17.07
CA PRO A 98 -14.21 -0.14 17.77
C PRO A 98 -14.59 -1.54 17.32
N GLU A 99 -15.19 -2.32 18.23
CA GLU A 99 -15.69 -3.64 17.88
C GLU A 99 -16.80 -3.52 16.85
N SER A 100 -16.70 -4.28 15.76
CA SER A 100 -17.70 -4.23 14.70
C SER A 100 -19.03 -4.78 15.22
N PRO A 101 -20.12 -3.98 15.22
CA PRO A 101 -21.44 -4.48 15.54
C PRO A 101 -21.94 -5.28 14.32
N LEU A 102 -21.69 -6.59 14.32
CA LEU A 102 -22.05 -7.52 13.24
C LEU A 102 -21.50 -7.10 11.86
N SER A 103 -20.24 -7.43 11.57
CA SER A 103 -19.72 -7.30 10.21
C SER A 103 -20.52 -8.20 9.26
N PRO A 104 -21.04 -7.70 8.13
CA PRO A 104 -21.26 -8.55 6.97
C PRO A 104 -19.92 -9.17 6.62
N ILE A 105 -19.91 -10.47 6.33
CA ILE A 105 -18.80 -11.12 5.63
C ILE A 105 -18.63 -10.32 4.33
N SER A 106 -17.61 -9.47 4.25
CA SER A 106 -17.19 -8.91 2.97
C SER A 106 -16.66 -10.10 2.17
N LEU A 107 -17.55 -10.68 1.37
CA LEU A 107 -17.22 -11.66 0.35
C LEU A 107 -16.29 -10.96 -0.64
N LEU A 108 -15.01 -11.24 -0.43
CA LEU A 108 -13.92 -11.32 -1.41
C LEU A 108 -14.24 -10.66 -2.75
N GLN A 109 -13.66 -9.48 -2.96
CA GLN A 109 -13.47 -8.98 -4.31
C GLN A 109 -12.41 -9.87 -4.97
N ASP A 110 -12.88 -10.76 -5.85
CA ASP A 110 -12.06 -11.65 -6.68
C ASP A 110 -11.17 -10.83 -7.63
N SER A 111 -9.97 -10.56 -7.16
CA SER A 111 -8.78 -10.30 -7.94
C SER A 111 -7.66 -10.50 -6.95
N PHE A 112 -6.92 -11.62 -7.05
CA PHE A 112 -5.68 -11.79 -6.28
C PHE A 112 -4.91 -10.46 -6.33
N PRO A 113 -4.80 -9.73 -5.21
CA PRO A 113 -4.14 -8.45 -5.26
C PRO A 113 -2.69 -8.75 -5.63
N LYS A 114 -2.17 -8.03 -6.63
CA LYS A 114 -0.81 -8.25 -7.10
C LYS A 114 0.14 -7.62 -6.08
N HIS A 115 0.38 -8.35 -5.00
CA HIS A 115 1.27 -7.92 -3.94
C HIS A 115 2.73 -8.14 -4.39
N TYR A 116 3.38 -7.08 -4.88
CA TYR A 116 4.76 -7.15 -5.38
C TYR A 116 5.79 -6.92 -4.27
N PHE A 117 5.39 -6.38 -3.13
CA PHE A 117 6.29 -5.90 -2.10
C PHE A 117 5.98 -6.56 -0.76
N GLN A 118 6.96 -6.53 0.13
CA GLN A 118 6.82 -6.91 1.53
C GLN A 118 7.70 -6.02 2.40
N LEU A 119 7.38 -5.88 3.68
CA LEU A 119 8.21 -5.16 4.63
C LEU A 119 9.43 -5.99 5.02
N VAL A 120 10.60 -5.35 5.08
CA VAL A 120 11.81 -6.00 5.63
C VAL A 120 11.64 -6.27 7.12
N GLN A 121 11.07 -5.29 7.82
CA GLN A 121 10.69 -5.39 9.22
C GLN A 121 9.30 -4.78 9.37
N VAL A 122 8.34 -5.57 9.83
CA VAL A 122 6.97 -5.09 10.06
C VAL A 122 6.96 -4.17 11.29
N PRO A 123 6.55 -2.90 11.15
CA PRO A 123 6.46 -1.97 12.27
C PRO A 123 5.54 -2.48 13.38
N GLU A 124 5.81 -2.09 14.63
CA GLU A 124 4.96 -2.46 15.76
C GLU A 124 3.53 -1.92 15.60
N ASP A 125 3.43 -0.71 15.06
CA ASP A 125 2.24 0.10 14.82
C ASP A 125 1.61 -0.11 13.43
N PHE A 126 1.93 -1.21 12.74
CA PHE A 126 1.41 -1.53 11.41
C PHE A 126 -0.09 -1.93 11.43
N TYR A 127 -0.96 -0.93 11.34
CA TYR A 127 -2.42 -1.02 11.38
C TYR A 127 -3.06 -0.49 10.08
N PRO A 128 -4.37 -0.72 9.81
CA PRO A 128 -5.00 -0.38 8.52
C PRO A 128 -4.95 1.09 8.05
N LEU A 129 -4.57 2.04 8.91
CA LEU A 129 -4.37 3.47 8.61
C LEU A 129 -2.89 3.89 8.65
N TYR A 130 -1.98 2.94 8.44
CA TYR A 130 -0.54 3.16 8.62
C TYR A 130 0.04 4.13 7.58
N GLU A 131 0.77 5.14 8.05
CA GLU A 131 1.55 6.03 7.19
C GLU A 131 3.03 5.65 7.28
N PHE A 132 3.66 5.34 6.15
CA PHE A 132 5.05 4.89 6.13
C PHE A 132 5.99 6.01 6.58
N LYS A 133 6.93 5.64 7.46
CA LYS A 133 8.05 6.49 7.85
C LYS A 133 9.09 6.48 6.73
N PRO A 134 9.85 7.57 6.53
CA PRO A 134 10.89 7.62 5.49
C PRO A 134 11.89 6.45 5.53
N THR A 135 12.12 5.89 6.72
CA THR A 135 13.05 4.80 7.00
C THR A 135 12.45 3.40 6.83
N ASP A 136 11.13 3.27 6.66
CA ASP A 136 10.50 1.96 6.50
C ASP A 136 11.03 1.31 5.22
N ALA A 137 11.48 0.06 5.32
CA ALA A 137 12.21 -0.61 4.26
C ALA A 137 11.43 -1.77 3.67
N PHE A 138 11.59 -1.96 2.37
CA PHE A 138 10.83 -2.91 1.57
C PHE A 138 11.73 -3.95 0.91
N ALA A 139 11.19 -5.15 0.75
CA ALA A 139 11.73 -6.22 -0.07
C ALA A 139 10.70 -6.60 -1.14
N LEU A 140 11.14 -7.40 -2.12
CA LEU A 140 10.20 -7.96 -3.08
C LEU A 140 9.52 -9.19 -2.48
N SER A 141 8.22 -9.33 -2.75
CA SER A 141 7.51 -10.59 -2.55
C SER A 141 7.93 -11.60 -3.63
N VAL A 142 7.42 -12.84 -3.55
CA VAL A 142 7.61 -13.84 -4.62
C VAL A 142 7.14 -13.33 -5.98
N LEU A 143 6.00 -12.64 -6.03
CA LEU A 143 5.50 -12.04 -7.27
C LEU A 143 6.41 -10.90 -7.75
N GLY A 144 6.93 -10.08 -6.83
CA GLY A 144 7.95 -9.07 -7.10
C GLY A 144 9.23 -9.65 -7.70
N GLU A 145 9.73 -10.74 -7.14
CA GLU A 145 10.91 -11.46 -7.64
C GLU A 145 10.70 -12.03 -9.04
N ASN A 146 9.53 -12.63 -9.29
CA ASN A 146 9.18 -13.12 -10.62
C ASN A 146 9.12 -11.97 -11.63
N ARG A 147 8.53 -10.83 -11.26
CA ARG A 147 8.51 -9.65 -12.11
C ARG A 147 9.92 -9.09 -12.35
N TRP A 148 10.78 -9.09 -11.34
CA TRP A 148 12.19 -8.71 -11.51
C TRP A 148 12.92 -9.59 -12.52
N TYR A 149 12.69 -10.91 -12.48
CA TYR A 149 13.24 -11.82 -13.47
C TYR A 149 12.82 -11.45 -14.90
N GLU A 150 11.53 -11.18 -15.13
CA GLU A 150 11.00 -10.73 -16.43
C GLU A 150 11.66 -9.43 -16.90
N ILE A 151 11.77 -8.44 -15.99
CA ILE A 151 12.41 -7.15 -16.27
C ILE A 151 13.86 -7.37 -16.74
N ARG A 152 14.62 -8.19 -16.02
CA ARG A 152 16.04 -8.46 -16.32
C ARG A 152 16.20 -9.18 -17.66
N GLU A 153 15.35 -10.15 -17.95
CA GLU A 153 15.37 -10.85 -19.25
C GLU A 153 14.99 -9.90 -20.40
N ALA A 154 14.00 -9.04 -20.21
CA ALA A 154 13.62 -8.04 -21.20
C ALA A 154 14.77 -7.04 -21.48
N ASP A 155 15.47 -6.58 -20.45
CA ASP A 155 16.64 -5.71 -20.59
C ASP A 155 17.78 -6.39 -21.35
N LYS A 156 18.07 -7.65 -21.01
CA LYS A 156 19.08 -8.46 -21.69
C LYS A 156 18.74 -8.66 -23.18
N ASN A 157 17.49 -9.00 -23.47
CA ASN A 157 17.02 -9.18 -24.84
C ASN A 157 17.07 -7.87 -25.65
N ARG A 158 16.71 -6.74 -25.04
CA ARG A 158 16.85 -5.41 -25.67
C ARG A 158 18.30 -5.09 -25.98
N TYR A 159 19.22 -5.38 -25.05
CA TYR A 159 20.65 -5.19 -25.27
C TYR A 159 21.18 -6.06 -26.42
N LEU A 160 20.85 -7.35 -26.44
CA LEU A 160 21.28 -8.26 -27.51
C LEU A 160 20.71 -7.85 -28.87
N ASN A 161 19.45 -7.43 -28.94
CA ASN A 161 18.84 -6.94 -30.17
C ASN A 161 19.55 -5.68 -30.68
N TYR A 162 19.89 -4.75 -29.79
CA TYR A 162 20.65 -3.56 -30.15
C TYR A 162 22.02 -3.92 -30.74
N VAL A 163 22.76 -4.81 -30.08
CA VAL A 163 24.07 -5.31 -30.57
C VAL A 163 23.91 -6.00 -31.93
N SER A 164 22.89 -6.83 -32.10
CA SER A 164 22.60 -7.54 -33.36
C SER A 164 22.32 -6.57 -34.52
N ILE A 165 21.57 -5.49 -34.28
CA ILE A 165 21.30 -4.45 -35.28
C ILE A 165 22.62 -3.77 -35.70
N VAL A 166 23.48 -3.43 -34.74
CA VAL A 166 24.79 -2.80 -35.03
C VAL A 166 25.69 -3.75 -35.83
N LEU A 167 25.80 -5.02 -35.43
CA LEU A 167 26.60 -6.01 -36.15
C LEU A 167 26.08 -6.26 -37.57
N SER A 168 24.76 -6.29 -37.75
CA SER A 168 24.12 -6.45 -39.07
C SER A 168 24.45 -5.27 -39.99
N ALA A 169 24.43 -4.04 -39.47
CA ALA A 169 24.83 -2.86 -40.24
C ALA A 169 26.31 -2.91 -40.66
N VAL A 170 27.21 -3.33 -39.75
CA VAL A 170 28.64 -3.50 -40.05
C VAL A 170 28.85 -4.58 -41.13
N ALA A 171 28.18 -5.73 -41.01
CA ALA A 171 28.27 -6.80 -41.98
C ALA A 171 27.78 -6.37 -43.38
N ALA A 172 26.70 -5.59 -43.45
CA ALA A 172 26.20 -5.05 -44.72
C ALA A 172 27.19 -4.07 -45.38
N ILE A 173 27.88 -3.23 -44.61
CA ILE A 173 28.91 -2.33 -45.14
C ILE A 173 30.11 -3.14 -45.64
N ALA A 174 30.58 -4.11 -44.84
CA ALA A 174 31.71 -4.96 -45.20
C ALA A 174 31.43 -5.78 -46.47
N SER A 175 30.21 -6.29 -46.65
CA SER A 175 29.83 -7.03 -47.85
C SER A 175 29.81 -6.15 -49.09
N VAL A 176 29.30 -4.92 -49.01
CA VAL A 176 29.36 -3.95 -50.12
C VAL A 176 30.80 -3.66 -50.54
N ILE A 177 31.70 -3.43 -49.57
CA ILE A 177 33.13 -3.21 -49.86
C ILE A 177 33.77 -4.45 -50.51
N SER A 178 33.41 -5.65 -50.04
CA SER A 178 33.91 -6.91 -50.60
C SER A 178 33.43 -7.18 -52.01
N VAL A 179 32.26 -6.68 -52.42
CA VAL A 179 31.71 -6.83 -53.78
C VAL A 179 32.31 -5.79 -54.75
N LEU A 180 32.74 -4.63 -54.24
CA LEU A 180 33.34 -3.55 -55.03
C LEU A 180 34.85 -3.70 -55.23
N ARG A 181 35.50 -4.67 -54.59
CA ARG A 181 36.89 -5.06 -54.82
C ARG A 181 36.97 -6.27 -55.75
#